data_AF-A0A0Q6WQ16-F1
#
_entry.id   AF-A0A0Q6WQ16-F1
#
_cell.length_a   1.000
_cell.length_b   1.000
_cell.length_c   1.000
_cell.angle_alpha   90.00
_cell.angle_beta   90.00
_cell.angle_gamma   90.00
#
_symmetry.space_group_name_H-M   'P 1'
#
loop_
_entity.id
_entity.type
_entity.pdbx_description
1 polymer ?
#
loop_
_entity_poly.entity_id
_entity_poly.type
_entity_poly.pdbx_seq_one_letter_code
_entity_poly.pdbx_strand_id
1 'polypeptide(L)' 'MKTTAIFYHDGCKLCLSMADLFGAALDPARYTTEIVNLGLAPERLDEAERAGVKVLPSLVMDGRVFAINPHSELRH' A
#
# COMPACT_ATOMS: atom_id res chain seq x y z
N MET A 1 -7.47 -16.98 10.50
CA MET A 1 -7.68 -16.45 9.14
C MET A 1 -6.61 -15.42 8.89
N LYS A 2 -6.06 -15.37 7.66
CA LYS A 2 -5.11 -14.32 7.28
C LYS A 2 -5.86 -13.02 7.00
N THR A 3 -5.26 -11.89 7.35
CA THR A 3 -5.78 -10.56 6.99
C THR A 3 -5.15 -10.12 5.67
N THR A 4 -5.90 -9.45 4.81
CA THR A 4 -5.32 -8.89 3.58
C THR A 4 -4.60 -7.58 3.90
N ALA A 5 -3.38 -7.43 3.37
CA ALA A 5 -2.62 -6.18 3.36
C ALA A 5 -2.48 -5.74 1.89
N ILE A 6 -3.05 -4.59 1.53
CA ILE A 6 -3.09 -4.12 0.14
C ILE A 6 -2.23 -2.86 0.00
N PHE A 7 -1.20 -2.92 -0.85
CA PHE A 7 -0.36 -1.79 -1.20
C PHE A 7 -0.84 -1.16 -2.51
N TYR A 8 -1.44 0.01 -2.43
CA TYR A 8 -1.89 0.79 -3.57
C TYR A 8 -0.80 1.76 -4.04
N HIS A 9 -0.51 1.75 -5.34
CA HIS A 9 0.47 2.64 -5.98
C HIS A 9 0.08 2.97 -7.42
N ASP A 10 0.89 3.78 -8.11
CA ASP A 10 0.65 4.32 -9.46
C ASP A 10 1.71 3.89 -10.50
N GLY A 11 2.54 2.89 -10.15
CA GLY A 11 3.65 2.42 -10.99
C GLY A 11 4.97 3.19 -10.83
N CYS A 12 5.09 4.10 -9.86
CA CYS A 12 6.36 4.80 -9.63
C CYS A 12 7.54 3.84 -9.34
N LYS A 13 8.77 4.16 -9.79
CA LYS A 13 9.95 3.30 -9.57
C LYS A 13 10.21 3.00 -8.09
N LEU A 14 10.00 4.00 -7.22
CA LEU A 14 10.13 3.84 -5.77
C LEU A 14 9.09 2.86 -5.21
N CYS A 15 7.89 2.84 -5.79
CA CYS A 15 6.78 2.00 -5.40
C CYS A 15 7.09 0.51 -5.65
N LEU A 16 7.86 0.19 -6.70
CA LEU A 16 8.25 -1.20 -6.99
C LEU A 16 9.19 -1.77 -5.91
N SER A 17 10.20 -1.00 -5.49
CA SER A 17 11.08 -1.43 -4.40
C SER A 17 10.35 -1.58 -3.06
N MET A 18 9.36 -0.71 -2.80
CA MET A 18 8.51 -0.85 -1.61
C MET A 18 7.60 -2.07 -1.68
N ALA A 19 7.05 -2.37 -2.86
CA ALA A 19 6.19 -3.51 -3.07
C ALA A 19 6.93 -4.84 -2.79
N ASP A 20 8.16 -4.98 -3.30
CA ASP A 20 9.02 -6.14 -3.02
C ASP A 20 9.34 -6.24 -1.51
N LEU A 21 9.65 -5.10 -0.88
CA LEU A 21 9.91 -5.05 0.56
C LEU A 21 8.69 -5.47 1.38
N PHE A 22 7.49 -4.99 1.07
CA PHE A 22 6.26 -5.36 1.78
C PHE A 22 5.91 -6.83 1.58
N GLY A 23 6.12 -7.36 0.37
CA GLY A 23 5.97 -8.80 0.10
C GLY A 23 6.90 -9.67 0.96
N ALA A 24 8.13 -9.20 1.22
CA ALA A 24 9.11 -9.93 2.02
C ALA A 24 8.99 -9.71 3.54
N ALA A 25 8.56 -8.52 3.98
CA ALA A 25 8.56 -8.12 5.39
C ALA A 25 7.31 -8.55 6.16
N LEU A 26 6.17 -8.70 5.48
CA LEU A 26 4.93 -9.14 6.12
C LEU A 26 4.95 -10.65 6.34
N ASP A 27 4.64 -11.08 7.56
CA ASP A 27 4.55 -12.50 7.91
C ASP A 27 3.49 -13.19 7.04
N PRO A 28 3.88 -14.11 6.13
CA PRO A 28 2.96 -14.76 5.22
C PRO A 28 1.99 -15.70 5.94
N ALA A 29 2.23 -16.06 7.21
CA ALA A 29 1.27 -16.80 8.02
C ALA A 29 0.12 -15.92 8.52
N ARG A 30 0.33 -14.59 8.60
CA ARG A 30 -0.64 -13.62 9.12
C ARG A 30 -1.30 -12.79 8.02
N TYR A 31 -0.56 -12.46 6.97
CA TYR A 31 -1.03 -11.56 5.93
C TYR A 31 -1.04 -12.22 4.54
N THR A 32 -2.07 -11.89 3.77
CA THR A 32 -2.05 -12.03 2.32
C THR A 32 -1.73 -10.67 1.73
N THR A 33 -0.57 -10.53 1.09
CA THR A 33 -0.12 -9.27 0.52
C THR A 33 -0.63 -9.13 -0.93
N GLU A 34 -1.26 -8.00 -1.23
CA GLU A 34 -1.65 -7.60 -2.58
C GLU A 34 -0.93 -6.31 -2.96
N ILE A 35 -0.43 -6.24 -4.19
CA ILE A 35 0.19 -5.04 -4.77
C ILE A 35 -0.69 -4.59 -5.93
N VAL A 36 -1.29 -3.42 -5.80
CA VAL A 36 -2.27 -2.90 -6.76
C VAL A 36 -1.74 -1.61 -7.39
N ASN A 37 -1.48 -1.67 -8.70
CA ASN A 37 -1.18 -0.49 -9.49
C ASN A 37 -2.48 0.13 -10.02
N LEU A 38 -2.94 1.22 -9.40
CA LEU A 38 -4.17 1.93 -9.78
C LEU A 38 -4.08 2.62 -11.14
N GLY A 39 -2.87 2.86 -11.66
CA GLY A 39 -2.67 3.32 -13.04
C GLY A 39 -2.97 2.23 -14.09
N LEU A 40 -2.97 0.96 -13.70
CA LEU A 40 -3.28 -0.19 -14.57
C LEU A 40 -4.60 -0.88 -14.22
N ALA A 41 -5.08 -0.72 -12.98
CA ALA A 41 -6.32 -1.28 -12.46
C ALA A 41 -7.26 -0.16 -11.95
N PRO A 42 -7.75 0.73 -12.83
CA PRO A 42 -8.61 1.86 -12.44
C PRO A 42 -9.93 1.41 -11.80
N GLU A 43 -10.42 0.21 -12.08
CA GLU A 43 -11.59 -0.38 -11.45
C GLU A 43 -11.45 -0.60 -9.94
N ARG A 44 -10.21 -0.58 -9.42
CA ARG A 44 -9.90 -0.71 -7.99
C ARG A 44 -9.86 0.65 -7.26
N LEU A 45 -10.06 1.78 -7.97
CA LEU A 45 -10.06 3.11 -7.34
C LEU A 45 -11.14 3.24 -6.27
N ASP A 46 -12.38 2.86 -6.58
CA ASP A 46 -13.49 2.92 -5.61
C ASP A 46 -13.22 2.08 -4.36
N GLU A 47 -12.50 0.97 -4.50
CA GLU A 47 -12.10 0.14 -3.36
C GLU A 47 -11.07 0.87 -2.49
N ALA A 48 -10.04 1.45 -3.10
CA ALA A 48 -9.02 2.22 -2.40
C ALA A 48 -9.64 3.41 -1.65
N GLU A 49 -10.55 4.15 -2.31
CA GLU A 49 -11.25 5.28 -1.69
C GLU A 49 -12.11 4.84 -0.50
N ARG A 50 -12.89 3.76 -0.64
CA ARG A 50 -13.69 3.18 0.47
C ARG A 50 -12.83 2.69 1.62
N ALA A 51 -11.62 2.19 1.32
CA ALA A 51 -10.64 1.81 2.34
C ALA A 51 -10.01 3.03 3.03
N GLY A 52 -10.27 4.26 2.57
CA GLY A 52 -9.78 5.50 3.14
C GLY A 52 -8.45 5.98 2.54
N VAL A 53 -8.01 5.41 1.42
CA VAL A 53 -6.81 5.85 0.70
C VAL A 53 -7.09 7.22 0.08
N LYS A 54 -6.20 8.18 0.35
CA LYS A 54 -6.29 9.56 -0.17
C LYS A 54 -5.07 10.00 -0.98
N VAL A 55 -3.97 9.26 -0.87
CA VAL A 55 -2.69 9.56 -1.49
C VAL A 55 -1.98 8.26 -1.82
N LEU A 56 -1.18 8.25 -2.88
CA LEU A 56 -0.33 7.12 -3.26
C LEU A 56 1.14 7.47 -3.05
N PRO A 57 2.00 6.48 -2.72
CA PRO A 57 1.61 5.11 -2.36
C PRO A 57 1.02 5.01 -0.94
N SER A 58 0.14 4.04 -0.73
CA SER A 58 -0.48 3.74 0.57
C SER A 58 -0.61 2.25 0.82
N LEU A 59 -0.31 1.81 2.05
CA LEU A 59 -0.59 0.45 2.54
C LEU A 59 -1.88 0.45 3.37
N VAL A 60 -2.81 -0.44 3.04
CA VAL A 60 -4.01 -0.72 3.85
C VAL A 60 -3.85 -2.06 4.52
N MET A 61 -3.90 -2.09 5.85
CA MET A 61 -3.76 -3.33 6.64
C MET A 61 -4.43 -3.17 7.99
N ASP A 62 -5.09 -4.23 8.46
CA ASP A 62 -5.81 -4.26 9.75
C ASP A 62 -6.81 -3.09 9.91
N GLY A 63 -7.47 -2.71 8.80
CA GLY A 63 -8.45 -1.61 8.76
C GLY A 63 -7.83 -0.21 8.89
N ARG A 64 -6.50 -0.08 8.77
CA ARG A 64 -5.77 1.18 8.87
C ARG A 64 -5.09 1.51 7.55
N VAL A 65 -5.02 2.80 7.24
CA VAL A 65 -4.32 3.33 6.07
C VAL A 65 -2.99 3.94 6.53
N PHE A 66 -1.91 3.49 5.90
CA PHE A 66 -0.56 3.99 6.10
C PHE A 66 -0.10 4.66 4.80
N ALA A 67 -0.32 5.97 4.72
CA ALA A 67 0.19 6.79 3.62
C ALA A 67 1.71 6.96 3.73
N ILE A 68 2.42 6.82 2.61
CA ILE A 68 3.87 6.98 2.57
C ILE A 68 4.18 8.25 1.79
N ASN A 69 4.48 9.31 2.52
CA ASN A 69 4.84 10.61 1.98
C ASN A 69 5.84 11.32 2.90
N PRO A 70 6.74 12.15 2.38
CA PRO A 70 7.58 13.01 3.20
C PRO A 70 6.70 13.89 4.09
N HIS A 71 6.86 13.77 5.41
CA HIS A 71 6.10 14.58 6.36
C HIS A 71 6.95 15.68 7.00
N SER A 72 8.21 15.37 7.30
CA SER A 72 9.10 16.26 8.02
C SER A 72 10.56 15.90 7.72
N GLU A 73 11.47 16.86 7.84
CA GLU A 73 12.91 16.59 7.80
C GLU A 73 13.37 15.77 9.02
N LEU A 74 14.40 14.95 8.84
CA LEU A 74 14.94 14.10 9.91
C LEU A 74 15.59 14.93 11.04
N ARG A 75 16.12 16.11 10.71
CA ARG A 75 16.77 17.01 11.66
C ARG A 75 15.94 18.29 11.74
N HIS A 76 15.18 18.41 12.82
CA HIS A 76 14.57 19.67 13.25
C HIS A 76 15.46 20.33 14.29
#